data_AF-A0A1U7W160-F1
#
_entry.id   AF-A0A1U7W160-F1
#
_cell.length_a   1.000
_cell.length_b   1.000
_cell.length_c   1.000
_cell.angle_alpha   90.00
_cell.angle_beta   90.00
_cell.angle_gamma   90.00
#
_symmetry.space_group_name_H-M   'P 1'
#
loop_
_entity.id
_entity.type
_entity.pdbx_description
1 polymer ?
#
loop_
_entity_poly.entity_id
_entity_poly.type
_entity_poly.pdbx_seq_one_letter_code
_entity_poly.pdbx_strand_id
1 'polypeptide(L)' 'MAQPKVSKISICVVLFCFLLMFASEVQITEAKHCGKPSKSWNGKCFPRKCNHWCKNNEDADYGNCYHGDCYCYYHC' A
#
# COMPACT_ATOMS: atom_id res chain seq x y z
N MET A 1 13.50 -27.04 -44.56
CA MET A 1 13.26 -26.64 -43.16
C MET A 1 14.58 -26.12 -42.62
N ALA A 2 14.73 -24.80 -42.53
CA ALA A 2 15.99 -24.18 -42.09
C ALA A 2 16.08 -24.27 -40.56
N GLN A 3 17.09 -24.99 -40.06
CA GLN A 3 17.40 -25.02 -38.63
C GLN A 3 17.87 -23.61 -38.21
N PRO A 4 17.23 -22.96 -37.23
CA PRO A 4 17.70 -21.67 -36.76
C PRO A 4 19.06 -21.86 -36.06
N LYS A 5 20.11 -21.23 -36.59
CA LYS A 5 21.41 -21.10 -35.91
C LYS A 5 21.23 -20.12 -34.75
N VAL A 6 20.81 -20.65 -33.60
CA VAL A 6 20.71 -19.86 -32.38
C VAL A 6 22.12 -19.57 -31.87
N SER A 7 22.57 -18.32 -32.01
CA SER A 7 23.84 -17.87 -31.47
C SER A 7 23.78 -17.84 -29.94
N LYS A 8 24.89 -18.17 -29.26
CA LYS A 8 25.01 -18.05 -27.79
C LYS A 8 24.61 -16.65 -27.30
N ILE A 9 24.90 -15.63 -28.11
CA ILE A 9 24.53 -14.23 -27.83
C ILE A 9 23.00 -14.07 -27.79
N SER A 10 22.27 -14.68 -28.71
CA SER A 10 20.79 -14.65 -28.71
C SER A 10 20.20 -15.31 -27.47
N ILE A 11 20.81 -16.40 -27.00
CA ILE A 11 20.38 -17.07 -25.76
C ILE A 11 20.60 -16.16 -24.55
N CYS A 12 21.77 -15.51 -24.47
CA CYS A 12 22.07 -14.57 -23.39
C CYS A 12 21.11 -13.37 -23.39
N VAL A 13 20.78 -12.82 -24.56
CA VAL A 13 19.84 -11.69 -24.69
C VAL A 13 18.44 -12.11 -24.23
N VAL A 14 17.94 -13.28 -24.65
CA VAL A 14 16.61 -13.77 -24.24
C VAL A 14 16.56 -14.03 -22.73
N LEU A 15 17.61 -14.64 -22.15
CA LEU A 15 17.71 -14.86 -20.72
C LEU A 15 17.74 -13.54 -19.93
N PHE A 16 18.50 -12.55 -20.42
CA PHE A 16 18.57 -11.25 -19.79
C PHE A 16 17.22 -10.51 -19.84
N CYS A 17 16.53 -10.55 -20.98
CA CYS A 17 15.16 -10.03 -21.10
C CYS A 17 14.20 -10.73 -20.13
N PHE A 18 14.30 -12.05 -19.97
CA PHE A 18 13.49 -12.79 -19.00
C PHE A 18 13.75 -12.33 -17.56
N LEU A 19 15.02 -12.18 -17.16
CA LEU A 19 15.39 -11.72 -15.82
C LEU A 19 14.86 -10.31 -15.51
N LEU A 20 14.89 -9.40 -16.50
CA LEU A 20 14.35 -8.05 -16.33
C LEU A 20 12.83 -8.03 -16.10
N MET A 21 12.08 -8.96 -16.73
CA MET A 21 10.64 -9.09 -16.51
C MET A 21 10.33 -9.50 -15.07
N PHE A 22 11.08 -10.45 -14.51
CA PHE A 22 10.91 -10.91 -13.12
C PHE A 22 11.41 -9.89 -12.08
N ALA A 23 12.36 -9.01 -12.42
CA ALA A 23 12.82 -7.95 -11.53
C ALA A 23 11.81 -6.79 -11.38
N SER A 24 10.76 -6.74 -12.21
CA SER A 24 9.81 -5.63 -12.25
C SER A 24 8.64 -5.73 -11.27
N GLU A 25 8.64 -6.71 -10.37
CA GLU A 25 7.75 -6.70 -9.21
C GLU A 25 8.24 -5.66 -8.18
N VAL A 26 8.15 -4.38 -8.55
CA VAL A 26 8.06 -3.30 -7.58
C VAL A 26 6.79 -3.55 -6.79
N GLN A 27 6.95 -4.16 -5.61
CA GLN A 27 5.89 -4.19 -4.62
C GLN A 27 5.55 -2.74 -4.32
N ILE A 28 4.50 -2.24 -4.96
CA ILE A 28 3.82 -1.03 -4.52
C ILE A 28 3.24 -1.42 -3.17
N THR A 29 4.05 -1.27 -2.13
CA THR A 29 3.57 -1.39 -0.77
C THR A 29 2.64 -0.21 -0.59
N GLU A 30 1.34 -0.44 -0.81
CA GLU A 30 0.31 0.47 -0.31
C GLU A 30 0.69 0.77 1.14
N ALA A 31 0.81 2.05 1.47
CA ALA A 31 1.22 2.44 2.81
C ALA A 31 0.26 1.77 3.80
N LYS A 32 0.80 0.88 4.63
CA LYS A 32 -0.02 0.10 5.53
C LYS A 32 -0.52 1.06 6.60
N HIS A 33 -1.84 1.16 6.74
CA HIS A 33 -2.42 1.99 7.77
C HIS A 33 -2.92 1.11 8.90
N CYS A 34 -2.48 1.40 10.11
CA CYS A 34 -2.91 0.71 11.32
C CYS A 34 -3.98 1.55 12.01
N GLY A 35 -5.19 1.01 12.12
CA GLY A 35 -6.30 1.64 12.85
C GLY A 35 -6.18 1.41 14.35
N LYS A 36 -6.33 2.46 15.14
CA LYS A 36 -6.46 2.42 16.61
C LYS A 36 -7.71 3.20 17.03
N PRO A 37 -8.44 2.77 18.06
CA PRO A 37 -9.53 3.59 18.59
C PRO A 37 -8.96 4.93 19.08
N SER A 38 -9.70 6.01 18.83
CA SER A 38 -9.34 7.36 19.26
C SER A 38 -9.25 7.42 20.79
N LYS A 39 -8.20 8.07 21.31
CA LYS A 39 -7.94 8.15 22.75
C LYS A 39 -8.87 9.14 23.47
N SER A 40 -9.32 10.17 22.76
CA SER A 40 -9.99 11.32 23.37
C SER A 40 -11.32 11.68 22.70
N TRP A 41 -11.70 10.96 21.64
CA TRP A 41 -13.03 11.09 21.04
C TRP A 41 -14.11 10.70 22.03
N ASN A 42 -15.11 11.56 22.18
CA ASN A 42 -16.28 11.30 23.00
C ASN A 42 -17.56 11.56 22.21
N GLY A 43 -18.55 10.67 22.39
CA GLY A 43 -19.86 10.77 21.78
C GLY A 43 -20.00 10.04 20.44
N LYS A 44 -21.17 10.21 19.82
CA LYS A 44 -21.55 9.49 18.59
C LYS A 44 -20.54 9.76 17.47
N CYS A 45 -20.00 8.71 16.87
CA CYS A 45 -19.07 8.87 15.76
C CYS A 45 -19.76 9.40 14.50
N PHE A 46 -19.13 10.40 13.89
CA PHE A 46 -19.48 10.91 12.57
C PHE A 46 -18.21 10.92 11.70
N PRO A 47 -18.16 10.23 10.54
CA PRO A 47 -16.91 10.01 9.81
C PRO A 47 -16.12 11.28 9.52
N ARG A 48 -16.79 12.36 9.07
CA ARG A 48 -16.13 13.65 8.80
C ARG A 48 -15.53 14.28 10.06
N LYS A 49 -16.24 14.23 11.18
CA LYS A 49 -15.76 14.79 12.45
C LYS A 49 -14.65 13.93 13.04
N CYS A 50 -14.77 12.61 12.99
CA CYS A 50 -13.74 11.66 13.40
C CYS A 50 -12.45 11.86 12.59
N ASN A 51 -12.55 11.96 11.26
CA ASN A 51 -11.40 12.26 10.41
C ASN A 51 -10.70 13.57 10.77
N HIS A 52 -11.47 14.65 10.97
CA HIS A 52 -10.91 15.94 11.37
C HIS A 52 -10.28 15.89 12.76
N TRP A 53 -10.90 15.17 13.70
CA TRP A 53 -10.37 14.97 15.04
C TRP A 53 -9.03 14.24 15.02
N CYS A 54 -8.96 13.09 14.33
CA CYS A 54 -7.75 12.27 14.24
C CYS A 54 -6.57 13.04 13.62
N LYS A 55 -6.84 13.83 12.56
CA LYS A 55 -5.81 14.67 11.93
C LYS A 55 -5.29 15.80 12.82
N ASN A 56 -6.18 16.43 13.59
CA ASN A 56 -5.82 17.65 14.32
C ASN A 56 -5.38 17.40 15.77
N ASN A 57 -5.76 16.27 16.37
CA ASN A 57 -5.57 16.02 17.81
C ASN A 57 -4.77 14.76 18.11
N GLU A 58 -4.65 13.84 17.15
CA GLU A 58 -3.95 12.57 17.38
C GLU A 58 -2.81 12.32 16.39
N ASP A 59 -2.48 13.29 15.53
CA ASP A 59 -1.43 13.18 14.50
C ASP A 59 -1.60 11.95 13.59
N ALA A 60 -2.85 11.59 13.29
CA ALA A 60 -3.17 10.46 12.41
C ALA A 60 -3.41 10.94 10.97
N ASP A 61 -3.17 10.05 9.99
CA ASP A 61 -3.33 10.36 8.57
C ASP A 61 -4.79 10.53 8.17
N TYR A 62 -5.69 9.77 8.80
CA TYR A 62 -7.14 9.92 8.68
C TYR A 62 -7.87 9.23 9.83
N GLY A 63 -9.19 9.42 9.88
CA GLY A 63 -10.06 8.73 10.82
C GLY A 63 -11.37 8.29 10.19
N ASN A 64 -11.97 7.22 10.72
CA ASN A 64 -13.29 6.75 10.30
C ASN A 64 -14.04 6.09 11.46
N CYS A 65 -15.35 5.93 11.31
CA CYS A 65 -16.17 5.22 12.28
C CYS A 65 -16.13 3.72 12.05
N TYR A 66 -15.85 2.95 13.11
CA TYR A 66 -15.91 1.50 13.12
C TYR A 66 -16.74 1.06 14.33
N HIS A 67 -17.83 0.32 14.09
CA HIS A 67 -18.82 -0.09 15.11
C HIS A 67 -19.38 1.05 15.99
N GLY A 68 -19.38 2.28 15.47
CA GLY A 68 -19.88 3.46 16.20
C GLY A 68 -18.81 4.22 16.98
N ASP A 69 -17.58 3.67 17.06
CA ASP A 69 -16.42 4.32 17.66
C ASP A 69 -15.55 4.99 16.59
N CYS A 70 -14.89 6.07 16.97
CA CYS A 70 -13.92 6.74 16.09
C CYS A 70 -12.59 5.98 16.14
N TYR A 71 -12.09 5.55 14.98
CA TYR A 71 -10.76 4.98 14.81
C TYR A 71 -9.88 5.93 14.01
N CYS A 72 -8.66 6.14 14.49
CA CYS A 72 -7.61 6.90 13.83
C CYS A 72 -6.60 5.96 13.18
N TYR A 73 -6.18 6.28 11.96
CA TYR A 73 -5.32 5.45 11.14
C TYR A 73 -3.98 6.13 10.94
N TYR A 74 -2.91 5.37 11.18
CA TYR A 74 -1.54 5.86 11.18
C TYR A 74 -0.71 5.03 10.22
N HIS A 75 0.28 5.65 9.61
CA HIS A 75 1.35 4.95 8.93
C HIS A 75 2.01 3.91 9.84
N CYS A 76 1.99 2.67 9.35
CA CYS A 76 2.71 1.49 9.80
C CYS A 76 3.09 0.65 8.55
#